data_AF-A0A518JPE4-F1
#
_entry.id   AF-A0A518JPE4-F1
#
_cell.length_a   1.000
_cell.length_b   1.000
_cell.length_c   1.000
_cell.angle_alpha   90.00
_cell.angle_beta   90.00
_cell.angle_gamma   90.00
#
_symmetry.space_group_name_H-M   'P 1'
#
loop_
_entity.id
_entity.type
_entity.pdbx_description
1 polymer ?
#
loop_
_entity_poly.entity_id
_entity_poly.type
_entity_poly.pdbx_seq_one_letter_code
_entity_poly.pdbx_strand_id
1 'polypeptide(L)'
;MAVKKQPDPPGETLQEGANDWFRIFLKHLEINFVETGGALSADSTSTDYSIAAVQAVKLTLLDSGLNDEQILSIFGRAALESLKIPEKSRWTTELNKRRFELIDADIQGTLSHSEQLELAGLTQLMRQHIDSEMNLPLAGAKKLHRYLTELDSERSESEP
;
A
#
# COMPACT_ATOMS: atom_id res chain seq x y z
N MET A 1 35.81 -7.80 -34.88
CA MET A 1 34.54 -7.07 -34.71
C MET A 1 34.38 -6.78 -33.22
N ALA A 2 34.45 -5.51 -32.81
CA ALA A 2 34.35 -5.11 -31.41
C ALA A 2 32.88 -5.05 -31.00
N VAL A 3 32.47 -5.89 -30.05
CA VAL A 3 31.14 -5.87 -29.46
C VAL A 3 31.05 -4.60 -28.60
N LYS A 4 30.27 -3.61 -29.05
CA LYS A 4 29.91 -2.45 -28.24
C LYS A 4 29.10 -2.95 -27.04
N LYS A 5 29.69 -2.93 -25.85
CA LYS A 5 28.95 -3.11 -24.59
C LYS A 5 27.93 -1.97 -24.51
N GLN A 6 26.66 -2.35 -24.41
CA GLN A 6 25.58 -1.43 -24.03
C GLN A 6 25.96 -0.79 -22.68
N PRO A 7 25.78 0.52 -22.48
CA PRO A 7 25.92 1.10 -21.16
C PRO A 7 24.81 0.53 -20.28
N ASP A 8 25.19 -0.06 -19.15
CA ASP A 8 24.22 -0.46 -18.12
C ASP A 8 23.38 0.78 -17.76
N PRO A 9 22.04 0.64 -17.66
CA PRO A 9 21.23 1.73 -17.12
C PRO A 9 21.81 2.12 -15.76
N PRO A 10 21.83 3.42 -15.41
CA PRO A 10 22.36 3.85 -14.12
C PRO A 10 21.59 3.10 -13.05
N GLY A 11 22.25 2.11 -12.44
CA GLY A 11 21.64 1.32 -11.39
C GLY A 11 21.22 2.28 -10.32
N GLU A 12 19.92 2.41 -10.11
CA GLU A 12 19.39 2.87 -8.83
C GLU A 12 19.93 1.88 -7.80
N THR A 13 21.13 2.17 -7.28
CA THR A 13 21.67 1.49 -6.13
C THR A 13 20.69 1.79 -5.02
N LEU A 14 19.80 0.82 -4.75
CA LEU A 14 18.95 0.81 -3.57
C LEU A 14 19.82 1.24 -2.40
N GLN A 15 19.37 2.26 -1.65
CA GLN A 15 20.10 2.74 -0.48
C GLN A 15 20.54 1.54 0.37
N GLU A 16 21.76 1.58 0.91
CA GLU A 16 22.36 0.45 1.61
C GLU A 16 21.46 -0.12 2.73
N GLY A 17 20.72 0.76 3.43
CA GLY A 17 19.70 0.36 4.41
C GLY A 17 18.47 -0.34 3.83
N ALA A 18 18.08 -0.04 2.58
CA ALA A 18 17.00 -0.76 1.89
C ALA A 18 17.42 -2.19 1.52
N ASN A 19 18.71 -2.41 1.23
CA ASN A 19 19.26 -3.73 0.93
C ASN A 19 19.27 -4.62 2.19
N ASP A 20 19.66 -4.06 3.33
CA ASP A 20 19.64 -4.80 4.60
C ASP A 20 18.23 -5.13 5.06
N TRP A 21 17.29 -4.18 4.93
CA TRP A 21 15.88 -4.45 5.18
C TRP A 21 15.34 -5.57 4.29
N PHE A 22 15.65 -5.53 2.99
CA PHE A 22 15.19 -6.55 2.04
C PHE A 22 15.77 -7.94 2.35
N ARG A 23 17.03 -8.02 2.77
CA ARG A 23 17.65 -9.27 3.22
C ARG A 23 16.98 -9.85 4.46
N ILE A 24 16.67 -8.99 5.45
CA ILE A 24 15.96 -9.40 6.67
C ILE A 24 14.56 -9.90 6.31
N PHE A 25 13.85 -9.17 5.45
CA PHE A 25 12.53 -9.56 4.96
C PHE A 25 12.57 -10.92 4.27
N LEU A 26 13.51 -11.14 3.34
CA LEU A 26 13.66 -12.43 2.64
C LEU A 26 13.98 -13.58 3.60
N LYS A 27 14.82 -13.32 4.60
CA LYS A 27 15.15 -14.34 5.62
C LYS A 27 13.91 -14.74 6.42
N HIS A 28 13.11 -13.77 6.88
CA HIS A 28 11.87 -14.07 7.60
C HIS A 28 10.85 -14.75 6.69
N LEU A 29 10.77 -14.33 5.43
CA LEU A 29 9.92 -14.95 4.43
C LEU A 29 10.24 -16.44 4.24
N GLU A 30 11.52 -16.78 4.08
CA GLU A 30 11.99 -18.15 3.94
C GLU A 30 11.61 -19.00 5.17
N ILE A 31 11.86 -18.49 6.38
CA ILE A 31 11.49 -19.17 7.63
C ILE A 31 9.98 -19.43 7.68
N ASN A 32 9.18 -18.39 7.46
CA ASN A 32 7.72 -18.47 7.51
C ASN A 32 7.15 -19.39 6.42
N PHE A 33 7.79 -19.50 5.25
CA PHE A 33 7.41 -20.47 4.22
C PHE A 33 7.69 -21.91 4.63
N VAL A 34 8.85 -22.18 5.24
CA VAL A 34 9.19 -23.52 5.74
C VAL A 34 8.24 -23.92 6.86
N GLU A 35 7.93 -23.01 7.77
CA GLU A 35 7.02 -23.28 8.90
C GLU A 35 5.58 -23.53 8.45
N THR A 36 5.01 -22.66 7.60
CA THR A 36 3.65 -22.85 7.07
C THR A 36 3.55 -24.02 6.10
N GLY A 37 4.57 -24.24 5.27
CA GLY A 37 4.65 -25.37 4.35
C GLY A 37 4.85 -26.71 5.06
N GLY A 38 5.51 -26.73 6.21
CA GLY A 38 5.70 -27.92 7.02
C GLY A 38 4.40 -28.52 7.59
N ALA A 39 3.32 -27.73 7.62
CA ALA A 39 2.00 -28.20 8.00
C ALA A 39 1.23 -28.87 6.83
N LEU A 40 1.76 -28.81 5.60
CA LEU A 40 1.14 -29.39 4.42
C LEU A 40 1.51 -30.88 4.25
N SER A 41 0.56 -31.66 3.74
CA SER A 41 0.72 -33.08 3.43
C SER A 41 0.87 -33.30 1.92
N ALA A 42 1.34 -34.48 1.53
CA ALA A 42 1.37 -34.88 0.12
C ALA A 42 -0.03 -34.89 -0.53
N ASP A 43 -1.09 -35.05 0.28
CA ASP A 43 -2.49 -35.03 -0.17
C ASP A 43 -3.10 -33.62 -0.19
N SER A 44 -2.33 -32.58 0.16
CA SER A 44 -2.82 -31.20 0.18
C SER A 44 -3.18 -30.70 -1.22
N THR A 45 -4.26 -29.94 -1.31
CA THR A 45 -4.75 -29.36 -2.55
C THR A 45 -3.99 -28.09 -2.92
N SER A 46 -4.07 -27.67 -4.19
CA SER A 46 -3.48 -26.40 -4.63
C SER A 46 -3.96 -25.18 -3.82
N THR A 47 -5.17 -25.23 -3.27
CA THR A 47 -5.72 -24.18 -2.42
C THR A 47 -5.05 -24.16 -1.05
N ASP A 48 -4.67 -25.31 -0.51
CA ASP A 48 -3.95 -25.39 0.76
C ASP A 48 -2.55 -24.78 0.64
N TYR A 49 -1.88 -25.03 -0.48
CA TYR A 49 -0.59 -24.39 -0.79
C TYR A 49 -0.72 -22.87 -0.94
N SER A 50 -1.78 -22.37 -1.58
CA SER A 50 -1.98 -20.93 -1.72
C SER A 50 -2.32 -20.26 -0.39
N ILE A 51 -3.10 -20.91 0.47
CA ILE A 51 -3.38 -20.43 1.84
C ILE A 51 -2.09 -20.37 2.66
N ALA A 52 -1.28 -21.43 2.64
CA ALA A 52 0.00 -21.46 3.35
C ALA A 52 0.95 -20.34 2.87
N ALA A 53 1.03 -20.13 1.55
CA ALA A 53 1.83 -19.05 0.98
C ALA A 53 1.35 -17.66 1.43
N VAL A 54 0.04 -17.41 1.43
CA VAL A 54 -0.54 -16.13 1.91
C VAL A 54 -0.28 -15.96 3.42
N GLN A 55 -0.37 -17.04 4.20
CA GLN A 55 -0.05 -17.01 5.63
C GLN A 55 1.43 -16.69 5.88
N ALA A 56 2.36 -17.29 5.13
CA ALA A 56 3.79 -16.99 5.23
C ALA A 56 4.08 -15.51 4.96
N VAL A 57 3.45 -14.95 3.92
CA VAL A 57 3.56 -13.52 3.59
C VAL A 57 2.96 -12.66 4.72
N LYS A 58 1.78 -13.02 5.26
CA LYS A 58 1.17 -12.30 6.38
C LYS A 58 2.10 -12.25 7.61
N LEU A 59 2.65 -13.39 8.02
CA LEU A 59 3.56 -13.47 9.18
C LEU A 59 4.81 -12.61 8.96
N THR A 60 5.38 -12.66 7.75
CA THR A 60 6.57 -11.86 7.41
C THR A 60 6.29 -10.36 7.47
N LEU A 61 5.10 -9.92 7.06
CA LEU A 61 4.69 -8.51 7.16
C LEU A 61 4.47 -8.09 8.61
N LEU A 62 3.91 -8.96 9.46
CA LEU A 62 3.80 -8.71 10.90
C LEU A 62 5.19 -8.58 11.55
N ASP A 63 6.13 -9.46 11.21
CA ASP A 63 7.53 -9.41 11.68
C ASP A 63 8.25 -8.13 11.23
N SER A 64 7.80 -7.55 10.11
CA SER A 64 8.29 -6.27 9.58
C SER A 64 7.65 -5.05 10.27
N GLY A 65 6.77 -5.27 11.25
CA GLY A 65 6.13 -4.23 12.06
C GLY A 65 4.84 -3.67 11.48
N LEU A 66 4.25 -4.29 10.44
CA LEU A 66 2.94 -3.89 9.94
C LEU A 66 1.82 -4.45 10.83
N ASN A 67 0.72 -3.72 10.93
CA ASN A 67 -0.48 -4.20 11.60
C ASN A 67 -1.47 -4.86 10.62
N ASP A 68 -2.50 -5.54 11.14
CA ASP A 68 -3.49 -6.26 10.32
C ASP A 68 -4.22 -5.34 9.32
N GLU A 69 -4.51 -4.09 9.66
CA GLU A 69 -5.18 -3.14 8.75
C GLU A 69 -4.28 -2.78 7.55
N GLN A 70 -2.99 -2.55 7.80
CA GLN A 70 -2.01 -2.28 6.76
C GLN A 70 -1.82 -3.50 5.85
N ILE A 71 -1.78 -4.70 6.44
CA ILE A 71 -1.65 -5.96 5.70
C ILE A 71 -2.89 -6.20 4.83
N LEU A 72 -4.10 -6.00 5.39
CA LEU A 72 -5.36 -6.10 4.63
C LEU A 72 -5.39 -5.12 3.45
N SER A 73 -4.90 -3.90 3.64
CA SER A 73 -4.78 -2.92 2.55
C SER A 73 -3.83 -3.40 1.45
N ILE A 74 -2.67 -3.97 1.81
CA ILE A 74 -1.70 -4.52 0.85
C ILE A 74 -2.31 -5.68 0.06
N PHE A 75 -2.95 -6.64 0.73
CA PHE A 75 -3.60 -7.75 0.05
C PHE A 75 -4.78 -7.30 -0.81
N GLY A 76 -5.59 -6.36 -0.34
CA GLY A 76 -6.66 -5.76 -1.13
C GLY A 76 -6.13 -5.10 -2.40
N ARG A 77 -5.01 -4.37 -2.31
CA ARG A 77 -4.35 -3.79 -3.48
C ARG A 77 -3.85 -4.85 -4.46
N ALA A 78 -3.13 -5.86 -3.97
CA ALA A 78 -2.61 -6.94 -4.81
C ALA A 78 -3.77 -7.69 -5.51
N ALA A 79 -4.89 -7.90 -4.81
CA ALA A 79 -6.09 -8.48 -5.39
C ALA A 79 -6.68 -7.61 -6.51
N LEU A 80 -6.79 -6.28 -6.31
CA LEU A 80 -7.26 -5.36 -7.36
C LEU A 80 -6.32 -5.30 -8.57
N GLU A 81 -5.01 -5.30 -8.36
CA GLU A 81 -4.02 -5.34 -9.44
C GLU A 81 -4.14 -6.65 -10.25
N SER A 82 -4.40 -7.78 -9.58
CA SER A 82 -4.64 -9.07 -10.24
C SER A 82 -5.93 -9.09 -11.08
N LEU A 83 -6.94 -8.29 -10.69
CA LEU A 83 -8.21 -8.16 -11.41
C LEU A 83 -8.09 -7.31 -12.70
N LYS A 84 -6.88 -6.87 -13.08
CA LYS A 84 -6.62 -6.03 -14.26
C LYS A 84 -7.58 -4.84 -14.35
N ILE A 85 -7.93 -4.24 -13.21
CA ILE A 85 -8.55 -2.93 -13.21
C ILE A 85 -7.51 -2.00 -13.84
N PRO A 86 -7.79 -1.35 -14.98
CA PRO A 86 -6.79 -0.57 -15.71
C PRO A 86 -6.04 0.37 -14.75
N GLU A 87 -4.71 0.48 -14.87
CA GLU A 87 -3.87 1.40 -14.07
C GLU A 87 -4.32 2.87 -14.17
N LYS A 88 -5.20 3.18 -15.13
CA LYS A 88 -5.88 4.47 -15.30
C LYS A 88 -7.38 4.42 -14.98
N SER A 89 -7.81 3.53 -14.10
CA SER A 89 -9.18 3.53 -13.58
C SER A 89 -9.31 4.71 -12.64
N ARG A 90 -9.51 5.88 -13.25
CA ARG A 90 -9.98 7.10 -12.59
C ARG A 90 -11.13 6.69 -11.69
N TRP A 91 -11.06 7.06 -10.42
CA TRP A 91 -12.15 6.81 -9.48
C TRP A 91 -13.49 7.21 -10.12
N THR A 92 -14.46 6.29 -10.14
CA THR A 92 -15.77 6.52 -10.75
C THR A 92 -16.89 6.46 -9.72
N THR A 93 -18.04 7.02 -10.08
CA THR A 93 -19.27 6.96 -9.28
C THR A 93 -19.71 5.53 -9.00
N GLU A 94 -19.47 4.60 -9.92
CA GLU A 94 -19.81 3.17 -9.79
C GLU A 94 -18.92 2.48 -8.75
N LEU A 95 -17.61 2.76 -8.76
CA LEU A 95 -16.67 2.26 -7.73
C LEU A 95 -17.01 2.82 -6.34
N ASN A 96 -17.38 4.11 -6.28
CA ASN A 96 -17.81 4.74 -5.04
C ASN A 96 -19.12 4.12 -4.53
N LYS A 97 -20.09 3.88 -5.42
CA LYS A 97 -21.34 3.20 -5.08
C LYS A 97 -21.08 1.79 -4.53
N ARG A 98 -20.24 1.00 -5.21
CA ARG A 98 -19.85 -0.33 -4.73
C ARG A 98 -19.16 -0.28 -3.37
N ARG A 99 -18.27 0.70 -3.16
CA ARG A 99 -17.65 0.92 -1.85
C ARG A 99 -18.69 1.20 -0.75
N PHE A 100 -19.71 2.02 -1.02
CA PHE A 100 -20.77 2.27 -0.05
C PHE A 100 -21.61 1.02 0.25
N GLU A 101 -21.97 0.24 -0.76
CA GLU A 101 -22.69 -1.03 -0.58
C GLU A 101 -21.90 -1.99 0.34
N LEU A 102 -20.57 -2.04 0.16
CA LEU A 102 -19.69 -2.85 1.00
C LEU A 102 -19.55 -2.30 2.42
N ILE A 103 -19.52 -0.97 2.61
CA ILE A 103 -19.53 -0.36 3.96
C ILE A 103 -20.85 -0.66 4.68
N ASP A 104 -21.97 -0.57 3.98
CA ASP A 104 -23.27 -0.89 4.57
C ASP A 104 -23.34 -2.38 4.99
N ALA A 105 -22.80 -3.28 4.18
CA ALA A 105 -22.68 -4.70 4.52
C ALA A 105 -21.71 -4.95 5.70
N ASP A 106 -20.63 -4.18 5.81
CA ASP A 106 -19.71 -4.23 6.96
C ASP A 106 -20.39 -3.80 8.25
N ILE A 107 -21.12 -2.68 8.22
CA ILE A 107 -21.91 -2.17 9.36
C ILE A 107 -22.97 -3.18 9.79
N GLN A 108 -23.59 -3.87 8.83
CA GLN A 108 -24.58 -4.92 9.09
C GLN A 108 -23.95 -6.25 9.53
N GLY A 109 -22.62 -6.38 9.49
CA GLY A 109 -21.90 -7.62 9.82
C GLY A 109 -22.14 -8.76 8.84
N THR A 110 -22.57 -8.45 7.61
CA THR A 110 -22.85 -9.45 6.55
C THR A 110 -21.73 -9.56 5.53
N LEU A 111 -20.65 -8.80 5.70
CA LEU A 111 -19.53 -8.72 4.77
C LEU A 111 -18.71 -10.02 4.76
N SER A 112 -18.57 -10.62 3.58
CA SER A 112 -17.71 -11.79 3.38
C SER A 112 -16.21 -11.40 3.36
N HIS A 113 -15.33 -12.39 3.51
CA HIS A 113 -13.88 -12.12 3.51
C HIS A 113 -13.36 -11.61 2.15
N SER A 114 -13.93 -12.08 1.04
CA SER A 114 -13.64 -11.54 -0.30
C SER A 114 -14.08 -10.09 -0.43
N GLU A 115 -15.23 -9.75 0.16
CA GLU A 115 -15.76 -8.39 0.15
C GLU A 115 -14.99 -7.44 1.07
N GLN A 116 -14.40 -7.95 2.16
CA GLN A 116 -13.44 -7.20 2.99
C GLN A 116 -12.19 -6.79 2.19
N LEU A 117 -11.64 -7.71 1.40
CA LEU A 117 -10.50 -7.43 0.53
C LEU A 117 -10.87 -6.44 -0.58
N GLU A 118 -12.07 -6.59 -1.17
CA GLU A 118 -12.61 -5.64 -2.15
C GLU A 118 -12.75 -4.23 -1.55
N LEU A 119 -13.36 -4.13 -0.36
CA LEU A 119 -13.54 -2.85 0.35
C LEU A 119 -12.21 -2.19 0.72
N ALA A 120 -11.24 -2.98 1.19
CA ALA A 120 -9.88 -2.50 1.49
C ALA A 120 -9.20 -1.95 0.23
N GLY A 121 -9.32 -2.68 -0.89
CA GLY A 121 -8.83 -2.24 -2.18
C GLY A 121 -9.48 -0.95 -2.67
N LEU A 122 -10.82 -0.87 -2.68
CA LEU A 122 -11.56 0.31 -3.13
C LEU A 122 -11.27 1.53 -2.25
N THR A 123 -11.13 1.34 -0.93
CA THR A 123 -10.76 2.43 -0.02
C THR A 123 -9.35 2.95 -0.29
N GLN A 124 -8.41 2.07 -0.64
CA GLN A 124 -7.06 2.49 -1.02
C GLN A 124 -7.06 3.26 -2.36
N LEU A 125 -7.81 2.80 -3.36
CA LEU A 125 -8.00 3.52 -4.62
C LEU A 125 -8.61 4.91 -4.39
N MET A 126 -9.61 5.03 -3.51
CA MET A 126 -10.19 6.31 -3.13
C MET A 126 -9.17 7.24 -2.49
N ARG A 127 -8.33 6.74 -1.58
CA ARG A 127 -7.26 7.53 -0.94
C ARG A 127 -6.26 8.03 -1.98
N GLN A 128 -5.78 7.17 -2.86
CA GLN A 128 -4.88 7.57 -3.95
C GLN A 128 -5.52 8.61 -4.88
N HIS A 129 -6.81 8.46 -5.18
CA HIS A 129 -7.54 9.44 -5.96
C HIS A 129 -7.65 10.78 -5.23
N ILE A 130 -8.05 10.79 -3.96
CA ILE A 130 -8.09 12.00 -3.13
C ILE A 130 -6.71 12.64 -3.02
N ASP A 131 -5.65 11.86 -2.81
CA ASP A 131 -4.28 12.37 -2.74
C ASP A 131 -3.83 12.95 -4.10
N SER A 132 -4.29 12.36 -5.21
CA SER A 132 -4.01 12.85 -6.57
C SER A 132 -4.83 14.10 -6.94
N GLU A 133 -6.06 14.23 -6.45
CA GLU A 133 -6.92 15.39 -6.64
C GLU A 133 -6.58 16.52 -5.65
N MET A 134 -6.12 16.17 -4.44
CA MET A 134 -5.48 17.05 -3.48
C MET A 134 -4.02 17.32 -3.89
N ASN A 135 -3.87 17.94 -5.05
CA ASN A 135 -3.09 19.16 -5.04
C ASN A 135 -3.81 20.13 -4.09
N LEU A 136 -3.60 19.99 -2.77
CA LEU A 136 -3.86 21.08 -1.84
C LEU A 136 -3.33 22.36 -2.50
N PRO A 137 -3.99 23.52 -2.37
CA PRO A 137 -3.38 24.78 -2.71
C PRO A 137 -2.26 25.04 -1.70
N LEU A 138 -1.20 24.23 -1.70
CA LEU A 138 0.05 24.41 -0.96
C LEU A 138 0.64 25.77 -1.32
N ALA A 139 0.41 26.26 -2.54
CA ALA A 139 0.69 27.63 -2.91
C ALA A 139 -0.11 28.64 -2.06
N GLY A 140 -1.42 28.41 -1.86
CA GLY A 140 -2.29 29.23 -1.03
C GLY A 140 -1.96 29.14 0.46
N ALA A 141 -1.76 27.93 0.99
CA ALA A 141 -1.39 27.70 2.38
C ALA A 141 0.02 28.25 2.71
N LYS A 142 0.99 28.11 1.80
CA LYS A 142 2.32 28.73 1.94
C LYS A 142 2.26 30.25 1.84
N LYS A 143 1.39 30.80 0.97
CA LYS A 143 1.17 32.25 0.86
C LYS A 143 0.51 32.81 2.11
N LEU A 144 -0.48 32.10 2.67
CA LEU A 144 -1.13 32.46 3.92
C LEU A 144 -0.15 32.40 5.10
N HIS A 145 0.63 31.32 5.22
CA HIS A 145 1.68 31.22 6.23
C HIS A 145 2.67 32.39 6.12
N ARG A 146 3.18 32.68 4.92
CA ARG A 146 4.12 33.79 4.72
C ARG A 146 3.52 35.12 5.16
N TYR A 147 2.28 35.40 4.74
CA TYR A 147 1.56 36.61 5.09
C TYR A 147 1.33 36.75 6.61
N LEU A 148 0.98 35.66 7.29
CA LEU A 148 0.78 35.66 8.74
C LEU A 148 2.10 35.83 9.50
N THR A 149 3.20 35.26 9.02
CA THR A 149 4.53 35.42 9.64
C THR A 149 5.10 36.83 9.43
N GLU A 150 4.85 37.44 8.27
CA GLU A 150 5.22 38.84 7.99
C GLU A 150 4.44 39.80 8.91
N LEU A 151 3.12 39.58 9.07
CA LEU A 151 2.30 40.37 10.00
C LEU A 151 2.71 40.24 11.47
N ASP A 152 3.10 39.04 11.92
CA ASP A 152 3.57 38.83 13.31
C ASP A 152 4.94 39.48 13.56
N SER A 153 5.79 39.53 12.53
CA SER A 153 7.10 40.20 12.58
C SER A 153 6.94 41.73 12.61
N GLU A 154 6.04 42.29 11.81
CA GLU A 154 5.75 43.74 11.83
C GLU A 154 5.08 44.18 13.14
N ARG A 155 4.25 43.30 13.75
CA ARG A 155 3.59 43.58 15.03
C ARG A 155 4.56 43.55 16.21
N SER A 156 5.62 42.76 16.14
CA SER A 156 6.66 42.67 17.18
C SER A 156 7.75 43.74 17.08
N GLU A 157 7.91 44.40 15.92
CA GLU A 157 8.76 45.60 15.77
C GLU A 157 8.03 46.91 16.11
N SER A 158 6.70 46.86 16.31
CA SER A 158 5.85 48.05 16.56
C SER A 158 5.48 48.28 18.03
N GLU A 159 5.94 47.43 18.96
CA GLU A 159 5.78 47.64 20.41
C GLU A 159 7.02 48.34 21.00
N PRO A 160 6.94 49.62 21.40
CA PRO A 160 8.01 50.31 22.13
C PRO A 160 8.10 49.91 23.61
#